data_AF-A0A929SAY1-F1
#
_entry.id   AF-A0A929SAY1-F1
#
_cell.length_a   1.000
_cell.length_b   1.000
_cell.length_c   1.000
_cell.angle_alpha   90.00
_cell.angle_beta   90.00
_cell.angle_gamma   90.00
#
_symmetry.space_group_name_H-M   'P 1'
#
loop_
_entity.id
_entity.type
_entity.pdbx_description
1 polymer ?
#
loop_
_entity_poly.entity_id
_entity_poly.type
_entity_poly.pdbx_seq_one_letter_code
_entity_poly.pdbx_strand_id
1 'polypeptide(L)'
;MYEFTPFKKTDKLKFESFIQFSRELLNREEYKVLSPNSMLLYSILTDRLDLSFKQIEGNKKIQFYDAKGDMYVIFKRDEIQEKLHIKRAALDTAVAQLKECNLIRKKARRNMPNIIYLGKTIGMIESEKLDELWSVENQQSGVQETNTQ
;
A
#
# COMPACT_ATOMS: atom_id res chain seq x y z
N MET A 1 -27.42 -7.01 23.57
CA MET A 1 -26.25 -6.33 24.19
C MET A 1 -25.26 -7.42 24.52
N TYR A 2 -24.04 -7.34 23.99
CA TYR A 2 -23.01 -8.34 24.32
C TYR A 2 -22.36 -7.97 25.65
N GLU A 3 -22.14 -8.97 26.51
CA GLU A 3 -21.42 -8.78 27.76
C GLU A 3 -19.91 -8.82 27.54
N PHE A 4 -19.18 -8.05 28.33
CA PHE A 4 -17.73 -8.09 28.32
C PHE A 4 -17.24 -9.50 28.70
N THR A 5 -16.58 -10.17 27.76
CA THR A 5 -16.03 -11.52 27.93
C THR A 5 -14.52 -11.46 27.74
N PRO A 6 -13.72 -11.54 28.82
CA PRO A 6 -12.26 -11.52 28.70
C PRO A 6 -11.75 -12.86 28.15
N PHE A 7 -10.61 -12.83 27.46
CA PHE A 7 -9.89 -14.05 27.09
C PHE A 7 -9.46 -14.82 28.34
N LYS A 8 -9.78 -16.10 28.40
CA LYS A 8 -9.33 -17.04 29.42
C LYS A 8 -7.98 -17.62 29.02
N LYS A 9 -7.22 -18.09 30.01
CA LYS A 9 -5.92 -18.77 29.80
C LYS A 9 -6.00 -19.94 28.81
N THR A 10 -7.15 -20.60 28.73
CA THR A 10 -7.41 -21.74 27.82
C THR A 10 -7.77 -21.31 26.40
N ASP A 11 -8.06 -20.04 26.19
CA ASP A 11 -8.51 -19.54 24.90
C ASP A 11 -7.33 -19.48 23.92
N LYS A 12 -7.64 -19.75 22.65
CA LYS A 12 -6.70 -19.56 21.55
C LYS A 12 -7.11 -18.33 20.78
N LEU A 13 -6.18 -17.39 20.64
CA LEU A 13 -6.40 -16.20 19.82
C LEU A 13 -6.57 -16.62 18.35
N LYS A 14 -7.74 -16.35 17.78
CA LYS A 14 -8.06 -16.62 16.39
C LYS A 14 -8.73 -15.39 15.79
N PHE A 15 -8.16 -14.91 14.69
CA PHE A 15 -8.73 -13.85 13.89
C PHE A 15 -8.95 -14.37 12.48
N GLU A 16 -9.99 -13.89 11.80
CA GLU A 16 -10.32 -14.33 10.44
C GLU A 16 -9.43 -13.65 9.38
N SER A 17 -9.05 -12.39 9.61
CA SER A 17 -8.22 -11.62 8.70
C SER A 17 -7.52 -10.47 9.43
N PHE A 18 -6.50 -9.90 8.79
CA PHE A 18 -5.69 -8.82 9.33
C PHE A 18 -5.50 -7.72 8.29
N ILE A 19 -5.38 -6.48 8.75
CA ILE A 19 -4.85 -5.37 7.96
C ILE A 19 -3.38 -5.18 8.38
N GLN A 20 -2.47 -5.20 7.41
CA GLN A 20 -1.04 -5.05 7.66
C GLN A 20 -0.57 -3.67 7.17
N PHE A 21 0.27 -2.98 7.95
CA PHE A 21 1.06 -1.84 7.46
C PHE A 21 2.54 -2.14 7.59
N SER A 22 3.34 -1.54 6.71
CA SER A 22 4.80 -1.64 6.77
C SER A 22 5.31 -1.04 8.08
N ARG A 23 6.17 -1.78 8.79
CA ARG A 23 6.78 -1.32 10.05
C ARG A 23 7.60 -0.04 9.87
N GLU A 24 8.10 0.20 8.66
CA GLU A 24 8.86 1.41 8.39
C GLU A 24 8.04 2.69 8.59
N LEU A 25 6.70 2.63 8.41
CA LEU A 25 5.81 3.78 8.64
C LEU A 25 5.83 4.23 10.11
N LEU A 26 6.23 3.35 11.03
CA LEU A 26 6.38 3.66 12.46
C LEU A 26 7.78 4.16 12.81
N ASN A 27 8.80 3.73 12.07
CA ASN A 27 10.19 3.79 12.53
C ASN A 27 11.04 4.81 11.75
N ARG A 28 10.67 5.13 10.51
CA ARG A 28 11.42 6.08 9.66
C ARG A 28 11.05 7.52 9.99
N GLU A 29 12.06 8.39 10.07
CA GLU A 29 11.88 9.81 10.37
C GLU A 29 11.07 10.53 9.27
N GLU A 30 11.18 10.08 8.02
CA GLU A 30 10.42 10.59 6.87
C GLU A 30 8.90 10.37 7.00
N TYR A 31 8.49 9.45 7.87
CA TYR A 31 7.09 9.09 8.11
C TYR A 31 6.57 9.57 9.46
N LYS A 32 7.35 10.35 10.22
CA LYS A 32 6.99 10.83 11.56
C LYS A 32 5.75 11.72 11.61
N VAL A 33 5.39 12.35 10.49
CA VAL A 33 4.17 13.15 10.37
C VAL A 33 2.91 12.28 10.28
N LEU A 34 3.03 10.97 9.97
CA LEU A 34 1.89 10.10 9.79
C LEU A 34 1.16 9.82 11.11
N SER A 35 -0.13 10.15 11.14
CA SER A 35 -1.03 9.71 12.20
C SER A 35 -1.40 8.22 12.05
N PRO A 36 -1.92 7.57 13.11
CA PRO A 36 -2.49 6.23 13.00
C PRO A 36 -3.56 6.09 11.91
N ASN A 37 -4.40 7.13 11.72
CA ASN A 37 -5.40 7.15 10.65
C ASN A 37 -4.75 7.14 9.26
N SER A 38 -3.62 7.83 9.10
CA SER A 38 -2.87 7.90 7.85
C SER A 38 -2.21 6.57 7.53
N MET A 39 -1.56 5.95 8.51
CA MET A 39 -0.95 4.62 8.36
C MET A 39 -2.01 3.56 8.01
N LEU A 40 -3.13 3.55 8.73
CA LEU A 40 -4.23 2.62 8.47
C LEU A 40 -4.90 2.88 7.10
N LEU A 41 -5.05 4.14 6.71
CA LEU A 41 -5.55 4.49 5.38
C LEU A 41 -4.63 3.96 4.29
N TYR A 42 -3.31 4.12 4.44
CA TYR A 42 -2.35 3.57 3.49
C TYR A 42 -2.50 2.05 3.36
N SER A 43 -2.59 1.31 4.46
CA SER A 43 -2.86 -0.14 4.43
C SER A 43 -4.14 -0.53 3.71
N ILE A 44 -5.23 0.18 3.97
CA ILE A 44 -6.51 -0.11 3.29
C ILE A 44 -6.38 0.13 1.79
N LEU A 45 -5.64 1.16 1.40
CA LEU A 45 -5.39 1.46 -0.01
C LEU A 45 -4.47 0.41 -0.65
N THR A 46 -3.46 -0.10 0.04
CA THR A 46 -2.59 -1.17 -0.47
C THR A 46 -3.35 -2.49 -0.61
N ASP A 47 -4.21 -2.85 0.35
CA ASP A 47 -5.06 -4.04 0.25
C ASP A 47 -6.00 -3.95 -0.97
N ARG A 48 -6.54 -2.76 -1.24
CA ARG A 48 -7.36 -2.53 -2.44
C ARG A 48 -6.54 -2.62 -3.72
N LEU A 49 -5.29 -2.14 -3.70
CA LEU A 49 -4.40 -2.20 -4.85
C LEU A 49 -4.02 -3.65 -5.19
N ASP A 50 -3.76 -4.48 -4.18
CA ASP A 50 -3.53 -5.93 -4.36
C ASP A 50 -4.72 -6.62 -5.04
N LEU A 51 -5.94 -6.29 -4.63
CA LEU A 51 -7.14 -6.76 -5.32
C LEU A 51 -7.23 -6.25 -6.76
N SER A 52 -6.81 -5.02 -7.02
CA SER A 52 -6.74 -4.48 -8.38
C SER A 52 -5.74 -5.24 -9.26
N PHE A 53 -4.57 -5.63 -8.74
CA PHE A 53 -3.62 -6.49 -9.46
C PHE A 53 -4.23 -7.85 -9.81
N LYS A 54 -4.81 -8.55 -8.84
CA LYS A 54 -5.47 -9.85 -9.07
C LYS A 54 -6.59 -9.80 -10.10
N GLN A 55 -7.27 -8.66 -10.22
CA GLN A 55 -8.34 -8.48 -11.21
C GLN A 55 -7.82 -8.34 -12.65
N ILE A 56 -6.59 -7.82 -12.82
CA ILE A 56 -5.92 -7.73 -14.12
C ILE A 56 -5.54 -9.12 -14.60
N GLU A 57 -4.95 -9.94 -13.73
CA GLU A 57 -4.55 -11.32 -14.04
C GLU A 57 -5.74 -12.19 -14.47
N GLY A 58 -6.93 -11.93 -13.92
CA GLY A 58 -8.16 -12.67 -14.20
C GLY A 58 -8.93 -12.26 -15.47
N ASN A 59 -8.33 -11.51 -16.41
CA ASN A 59 -8.95 -11.08 -17.68
C ASN A 59 -10.30 -10.33 -17.52
N LYS A 60 -10.47 -9.54 -16.45
CA LYS A 60 -11.70 -8.74 -16.26
C LYS A 60 -11.72 -7.50 -17.15
N LYS A 61 -12.91 -7.09 -17.60
CA LYS A 61 -13.12 -5.89 -18.43
C LYS A 61 -12.73 -4.56 -17.76
N ILE A 62 -12.60 -4.52 -16.44
CA ILE A 62 -12.31 -3.28 -15.69
C ILE A 62 -10.81 -3.22 -15.43
N GLN A 63 -10.17 -2.20 -15.99
CA GLN A 63 -8.74 -1.94 -15.81
C GLN A 63 -8.51 -0.92 -14.68
N PHE A 64 -7.55 -1.23 -13.80
CA PHE A 64 -7.14 -0.41 -12.66
C PHE A 64 -5.77 0.23 -12.85
N TYR A 65 -5.40 0.48 -14.11
CA TYR A 65 -4.20 1.21 -14.50
C TYR A 65 -4.56 2.24 -15.56
N ASP A 66 -3.75 3.30 -15.67
CA ASP A 66 -3.92 4.31 -16.70
C ASP A 66 -3.09 4.00 -17.96
N ALA A 67 -3.09 4.91 -18.94
CA ALA A 67 -2.37 4.72 -20.20
C ALA A 67 -0.84 4.53 -20.05
N LYS A 68 -0.25 4.89 -18.91
CA LYS A 68 1.17 4.68 -18.62
C LYS A 68 1.44 3.35 -17.91
N GLY A 69 0.40 2.61 -17.55
CA GLY A 69 0.50 1.43 -16.68
C GLY A 69 0.51 1.77 -15.19
N ASP A 70 0.33 3.04 -14.82
CA ASP A 70 0.31 3.44 -13.41
C ASP A 70 -0.97 2.93 -12.76
N MET A 71 -0.82 2.06 -11.76
CA MET A 71 -1.93 1.47 -11.04
C MET A 71 -2.63 2.49 -10.13
N TYR A 72 -3.95 2.38 -10.04
CA TYR A 72 -4.76 3.24 -9.20
C TYR A 72 -5.91 2.48 -8.52
N VAL A 73 -6.38 3.03 -7.40
CA VAL A 73 -7.59 2.56 -6.73
C VAL A 73 -8.70 3.61 -6.81
N ILE A 74 -9.95 3.14 -6.85
CA ILE A 74 -11.13 4.00 -6.75
C ILE A 74 -11.26 4.48 -5.31
N PHE A 75 -11.38 5.79 -5.13
CA PHE A 75 -11.44 6.44 -3.83
C PHE A 75 -12.77 7.17 -3.61
N LYS A 76 -13.69 6.49 -2.94
CA LYS A 76 -14.95 7.05 -2.44
C LYS A 76 -14.76 7.46 -0.98
N ARG A 77 -14.92 8.76 -0.71
CA ARG A 77 -14.66 9.33 0.62
C ARG A 77 -15.59 8.78 1.68
N ASP A 78 -16.88 8.71 1.37
CA ASP A 78 -17.90 8.28 2.32
C ASP A 78 -17.69 6.83 2.74
N GLU A 79 -17.36 5.94 1.79
CA GLU A 79 -17.03 4.53 2.06
C GLU A 79 -15.80 4.39 2.96
N ILE A 80 -14.76 5.21 2.75
CA ILE A 80 -13.56 5.19 3.60
C ILE A 80 -13.86 5.75 5.00
N GLN A 81 -14.65 6.81 5.09
CA GLN A 81 -15.06 7.40 6.37
C GLN A 81 -15.88 6.43 7.20
N GLU A 82 -16.82 5.72 6.57
CA GLU A 82 -17.63 4.69 7.21
C GLU A 82 -16.76 3.51 7.66
N LYS A 83 -15.90 2.99 6.77
CA LYS A 83 -15.01 1.86 7.07
C LYS A 83 -14.01 2.15 8.19
N LEU A 84 -13.51 3.39 8.27
CA LEU A 84 -12.54 3.81 9.28
C LEU A 84 -13.19 4.42 10.53
N HIS A 85 -14.51 4.62 10.53
CA HIS A 85 -15.24 5.34 11.57
C HIS A 85 -14.65 6.74 11.87
N ILE A 86 -14.23 7.46 10.83
CA ILE A 86 -13.64 8.80 10.95
C ILE A 86 -14.47 9.88 10.28
N LYS A 87 -14.42 11.08 10.85
CA LYS A 87 -15.03 12.28 10.27
C LYS A 87 -14.23 12.79 9.07
N ARG A 88 -14.89 13.60 8.25
CA ARG A 88 -14.30 14.20 7.03
C ARG A 88 -12.97 14.90 7.30
N ALA A 89 -12.89 15.70 8.36
CA ALA A 89 -11.68 16.44 8.71
C ALA A 89 -10.49 15.50 9.00
N ALA A 90 -10.71 14.41 9.73
CA ALA A 90 -9.68 13.41 10.01
C ALA A 90 -9.23 12.69 8.73
N LEU A 91 -10.16 12.38 7.81
CA LEU A 91 -9.79 11.82 6.50
C LEU A 91 -8.98 12.82 5.66
N ASP A 92 -9.34 14.10 5.67
CA ASP A 92 -8.59 15.14 4.96
C ASP A 92 -7.17 15.29 5.48
N THR A 93 -6.99 15.30 6.80
CA THR A 93 -5.65 15.28 7.42
C THR A 93 -4.87 14.04 7.02
N ALA A 94 -5.50 12.85 7.08
CA ALA A 94 -4.81 11.62 6.71
C ALA A 94 -4.35 11.60 5.25
N VAL A 95 -5.19 12.06 4.32
CA VAL A 95 -4.85 12.20 2.91
C VAL A 95 -3.75 13.25 2.69
N ALA A 96 -3.74 14.34 3.45
CA ALA A 96 -2.70 15.37 3.36
C ALA A 96 -1.33 14.83 3.79
N GLN A 97 -1.27 14.15 4.94
CA GLN A 97 -0.03 13.56 5.46
C GLN A 97 0.54 12.49 4.51
N LEU A 98 -0.31 11.62 3.96
CA LEU A 98 0.15 10.63 2.98
C LEU A 98 0.69 11.26 1.69
N LYS A 99 0.15 12.41 1.27
CA LYS A 99 0.70 13.15 0.11
C LYS A 99 2.06 13.77 0.44
N GLU A 100 2.20 14.34 1.63
CA GLU A 100 3.46 14.94 2.11
C GLU A 100 4.59 13.91 2.11
N CYS A 101 4.29 12.68 2.53
CA CYS A 101 5.23 11.56 2.49
C CYS A 101 5.37 10.88 1.11
N ASN A 102 4.79 11.44 0.04
CA ASN A 102 4.76 10.86 -1.32
C ASN A 102 4.18 9.43 -1.42
N LEU A 103 3.38 9.02 -0.42
CA LEU A 103 2.75 7.69 -0.39
C LEU A 103 1.47 7.62 -1.23
N ILE A 104 0.85 8.76 -1.55
CA ILE A 104 -0.31 8.82 -2.44
C ILE A 104 -0.29 10.03 -3.37
N ARG A 105 -0.90 9.87 -4.55
CA ARG A 105 -1.27 10.99 -5.44
C ARG A 105 -2.74 10.89 -5.83
N LYS A 106 -3.52 11.93 -5.50
CA LYS A 106 -4.95 12.00 -5.83
C LYS A 106 -5.14 12.64 -7.20
N LYS A 107 -6.01 12.06 -8.03
CA LYS A 107 -6.49 12.65 -9.29
C LYS A 107 -8.01 12.70 -9.31
N ALA A 108 -8.55 13.91 -9.45
CA ALA A 108 -9.98 14.11 -9.61
C ALA A 108 -10.40 13.76 -11.04
N ARG A 109 -11.58 13.14 -11.19
CA ARG A 109 -12.16 12.81 -12.50
C ARG A 109 -13.53 13.47 -12.60
N ARG A 110 -13.82 14.08 -13.74
CA ARG A 110 -15.13 14.66 -14.01
C ARG A 110 -16.16 13.52 -14.13
N ASN A 111 -17.28 13.65 -13.43
CA ASN A 111 -18.41 12.70 -13.43
C ASN A 111 -18.06 11.24 -13.02
N MET A 112 -16.92 11.03 -12.35
CA MET A 112 -16.49 9.73 -11.87
C MET A 112 -15.87 9.85 -10.47
N PRO A 113 -15.85 8.76 -9.68
CA PRO A 113 -15.13 8.76 -8.42
C PRO A 113 -13.68 9.19 -8.57
N ASN A 114 -13.15 9.84 -7.54
CA ASN A 114 -11.72 10.18 -7.49
C ASN A 114 -10.89 8.90 -7.53
N ILE A 115 -9.71 8.98 -8.12
CA ILE A 115 -8.73 7.89 -8.07
C ILE A 115 -7.52 8.30 -7.25
N ILE A 116 -6.88 7.31 -6.63
CA ILE A 116 -5.62 7.47 -5.92
C ILE A 116 -4.60 6.54 -6.56
N TYR A 117 -3.45 7.10 -6.92
CA TYR A 117 -2.24 6.35 -7.21
C TYR A 117 -1.47 6.16 -5.90
N LEU A 118 -0.98 4.94 -5.66
CA LEU A 118 -0.17 4.63 -4.48
C LEU A 118 1.31 4.76 -4.84
N GLY A 119 2.05 5.48 -4.00
CA GLY A 119 3.50 5.49 -4.02
C GLY A 119 4.05 4.29 -3.27
N LYS A 120 5.19 3.78 -3.70
CA LYS A 120 5.97 2.80 -2.95
C LYS A 120 6.56 3.47 -1.71
N THR A 121 6.74 2.71 -0.63
CA THR A 121 7.50 3.20 0.52
C THR A 121 8.99 3.31 0.18
N ILE A 122 9.75 4.04 0.99
CA ILE A 122 11.19 4.18 0.78
C ILE A 122 11.87 2.81 0.86
N GLY A 123 11.49 1.95 1.81
CA GLY A 123 12.02 0.59 1.92
C GLY A 123 11.73 -0.28 0.71
N MET A 124 10.55 -0.16 0.09
CA MET A 124 10.24 -0.85 -1.17
C MET A 124 11.17 -0.38 -2.30
N ILE A 125 11.37 0.93 -2.43
CA ILE A 125 12.23 1.52 -3.47
C ILE A 125 13.70 1.12 -3.26
N GLU A 126 14.18 1.13 -2.02
CA GLU A 126 15.54 0.71 -1.67
C GLU A 126 15.76 -0.77 -1.97
N SER A 127 14.80 -1.63 -1.63
CA SER A 127 14.85 -3.07 -1.95
C SER A 127 14.96 -3.32 -3.44
N GLU A 128 14.09 -2.68 -4.24
CA GLU A 128 14.09 -2.84 -5.70
C GLU A 128 15.41 -2.41 -6.33
N LYS A 129 15.99 -1.28 -5.86
CA LYS A 129 17.30 -0.83 -6.32
C LYS A 129 18.42 -1.82 -5.98
N LEU A 130 18.37 -2.44 -4.82
CA LEU A 130 19.35 -3.44 -4.42
C LEU A 130 19.26 -4.70 -5.30
N ASP A 131 18.04 -5.15 -5.58
CA ASP A 131 17.78 -6.30 -6.46
C ASP A 131 18.29 -6.04 -7.90
N GLU A 132 18.10 -4.82 -8.41
CA GLU A 132 18.64 -4.38 -9.70
C GLU A 132 20.17 -4.42 -9.72
N LEU A 133 20.83 -3.91 -8.67
CA LEU A 133 22.30 -3.90 -8.56
C LEU A 133 22.88 -5.31 -8.55
N TRP A 134 22.31 -6.22 -7.74
CA TRP A 134 22.74 -7.62 -7.69
C TRP A 134 22.49 -8.37 -8.99
N SER A 135 21.43 -8.03 -9.73
CA SER A 135 21.14 -8.63 -11.03
C SER A 135 22.22 -8.27 -12.07
N VAL A 136 22.73 -7.03 -12.05
CA VAL A 136 23.80 -6.58 -12.96
C VAL A 136 25.14 -7.23 -12.62
N GLU A 137 25.48 -7.35 -11.34
CA GLU A 137 26.75 -7.92 -10.88
C GLU A 137 26.88 -9.43 -11.24
N ASN A 138 25.76 -10.16 -11.14
CA ASN A 138 25.70 -11.57 -11.56
C ASN A 138 25.80 -11.75 -13.09
N GLN A 139 25.34 -10.77 -13.88
CA GLN A 139 25.51 -10.79 -15.34
C GLN A 139 26.94 -10.43 -15.76
N GLN A 140 27.65 -9.57 -15.01
CA GLN A 140 29.05 -9.22 -15.27
C GLN A 140 30.04 -10.31 -14.81
N SER A 141 29.70 -11.06 -13.75
CA SER A 141 30.54 -12.16 -13.24
C SER A 141 30.53 -13.41 -14.14
N GLY A 142 29.59 -13.52 -15.09
CA GLY A 142 29.52 -14.62 -16.06
C GLY A 142 30.48 -14.52 -17.25
N VAL A 143 31.37 -13.52 -17.29
CA VAL A 143 32.33 -13.30 -18.39
C VAL A 143 33.78 -13.41 -17.89
N GLN A 144 34.11 -14.45 -17.12
CA GLN A 144 35.50 -14.92 -16.95
C GLN A 144 35.55 -16.44 -16.73
N GLU A 145 35.14 -17.21 -17.74
CA GLU A 145 35.80 -18.50 -18.00
C GLU A 145 36.42 -18.43 -19.41
N THR A 146 37.53 -17.70 -19.49
CA THR A 146 38.45 -17.83 -20.61
C THR A 146 39.11 -19.19 -20.54
N ASN A 147 38.84 -20.01 -21.56
CA ASN A 147 39.73 -21.02 -22.14
C ASN A 147 41.11 -21.10 -21.46
N THR A 148 41.43 -22.22 -20.82
CA THR A 148 42.82 -22.69 -20.77
C THR A 148 42.86 -24.22 -20.72
N GLN A 149 43.30 -24.76 -21.87
CA GLN A 149 44.00 -26.04 -22.13
C GLN A 149 43.21 -27.35 -22.11
#